data_AF-A0A6I5HBK5-F1
#
_entry.id   AF-A0A6I5HBK5-F1
#
_cell.length_a   1.000
_cell.length_b   1.000
_cell.length_c   1.000
_cell.angle_alpha   90.00
_cell.angle_beta   90.00
_cell.angle_gamma   90.00
#
_symmetry.space_group_name_H-M   'P 1'
#
loop_
_entity.id
_entity.type
_entity.pdbx_description
1 polymer ?
#
loop_
_entity_poly.entity_id
_entity_poly.type
_entity_poly.pdbx_seq_one_letter_code
_entity_poly.pdbx_strand_id
1 'polypeptide(L)'
;MSAASRFDRGHTDDLMSFLAAGPSPYHAVAETAERLEKAGFRQVAETDAWDGTHGGRYVLRGGAIVAWYVPEGAEPHTPFHIVGAHTDSPSLRVKPRPDSGAHGWRQVAVEIYGGPLLNSWLDRDLGLAGRLTLRDGSSVLVNVDRPLLRVPQLAIHLDRSVGAEGLKLDKQRHMQPVWGLG
;
A
#
# COMPACT_ATOMS: atom_id res chain seq x y z
N MET A 1 -6.63 -37.13 -27.86
CA MET A 1 -7.32 -35.94 -27.34
C MET A 1 -6.38 -35.31 -26.32
N SER A 2 -5.85 -34.11 -26.59
CA SER A 2 -5.01 -33.40 -25.63
C SER A 2 -5.88 -32.94 -24.47
N ALA A 3 -5.59 -33.38 -23.25
CA ALA A 3 -6.26 -32.87 -22.07
C ALA A 3 -5.94 -31.38 -21.96
N ALA A 4 -6.96 -30.52 -22.02
CA ALA A 4 -6.77 -29.09 -21.84
C ALA A 4 -6.01 -28.85 -20.53
N SER A 5 -4.90 -28.11 -20.59
CA SER A 5 -4.13 -27.79 -19.38
C SER A 5 -5.04 -27.05 -18.42
N ARG A 6 -5.29 -27.63 -17.25
CA ARG A 6 -6.08 -27.01 -16.19
C ARG A 6 -5.38 -25.72 -15.78
N PHE A 7 -6.10 -24.60 -15.75
CA PHE A 7 -5.56 -23.32 -15.30
C PHE A 7 -5.06 -23.46 -13.85
N ASP A 8 -3.74 -23.36 -13.66
CA ASP A 8 -3.12 -23.34 -12.34
C ASP A 8 -3.39 -21.98 -11.68
N ARG A 9 -4.08 -22.01 -10.54
CA ARG A 9 -4.46 -20.82 -9.80
C ARG A 9 -3.42 -20.39 -8.77
N GLY A 10 -2.37 -21.18 -8.54
CA GLY A 10 -1.40 -20.95 -7.46
C GLY A 10 -0.80 -19.54 -7.47
N HIS A 11 -0.38 -19.05 -8.65
CA HIS A 11 0.16 -17.69 -8.77
C HIS A 11 -0.87 -16.60 -8.52
N THR A 12 -2.11 -16.78 -8.97
CA THR A 12 -3.18 -15.80 -8.77
C THR A 12 -3.59 -15.73 -7.30
N ASP A 13 -3.75 -16.89 -6.65
CA ASP A 13 -4.15 -16.95 -5.25
C ASP A 13 -3.03 -16.42 -4.33
N ASP A 14 -1.76 -16.64 -4.67
CA ASP A 14 -0.62 -16.03 -3.97
C ASP A 14 -0.56 -14.50 -4.15
N LEU A 15 -0.78 -14.01 -5.37
CA LEU A 15 -0.87 -12.56 -5.63
C LEU A 15 -2.00 -11.91 -4.83
N MET A 16 -3.18 -12.54 -4.78
CA MET A 16 -4.30 -12.04 -3.97
C MET A 16 -3.95 -11.98 -2.49
N SER A 17 -3.23 -13.00 -1.99
CA SER A 17 -2.77 -13.05 -0.60
C SER A 17 -1.76 -11.93 -0.31
N PHE A 18 -0.81 -11.69 -1.22
CA PHE A 18 0.16 -10.59 -1.11
C PHE A 18 -0.54 -9.22 -1.10
N LEU A 19 -1.53 -9.01 -1.98
CA LEU A 19 -2.30 -7.76 -2.05
C LEU A 19 -3.11 -7.53 -0.77
N ALA A 20 -3.72 -8.57 -0.22
CA ALA A 20 -4.47 -8.49 1.04
C ALA A 20 -3.55 -8.18 2.24
N ALA A 21 -2.35 -8.76 2.26
CA ALA A 21 -1.34 -8.50 3.30
C ALA A 21 -0.66 -7.12 3.14
N GLY A 22 -0.72 -6.50 1.96
CA GLY A 22 -0.02 -5.26 1.61
C GLY A 22 -0.90 -4.01 1.43
N PRO A 23 -1.80 -3.62 2.36
CA PRO A 23 -2.70 -2.47 2.18
C PRO A 23 -1.99 -1.11 2.18
N SER A 24 -0.69 -1.07 2.42
CA SER A 24 0.13 0.15 2.34
C SER A 24 1.58 -0.22 1.96
N PRO A 25 2.41 0.74 1.51
CA PRO A 25 3.80 0.45 1.12
C PRO A 25 4.61 -0.21 2.24
N TYR A 26 4.34 0.17 3.50
CA TYR A 26 5.03 -0.40 4.66
C TYR A 26 4.66 -1.86 4.89
N HIS A 27 3.40 -2.23 4.63
CA HIS A 27 2.93 -3.60 4.76
C HIS A 27 3.42 -4.45 3.58
N ALA A 28 3.43 -3.91 2.35
CA ALA A 28 4.01 -4.58 1.19
C ALA A 28 5.50 -4.89 1.41
N VAL A 29 6.25 -3.96 2.00
CA VAL A 29 7.65 -4.20 2.40
C VAL A 29 7.77 -5.28 3.46
N ALA A 30 6.94 -5.25 4.51
CA ALA A 30 6.97 -6.24 5.58
C ALA A 30 6.66 -7.66 5.05
N GLU A 31 5.61 -7.80 4.23
CA GLU A 31 5.25 -9.06 3.58
C GLU A 31 6.37 -9.56 2.65
N THR A 32 7.01 -8.65 1.90
CA THR A 32 8.15 -9.02 1.04
C THR A 32 9.34 -9.50 1.87
N ALA A 33 9.65 -8.82 2.98
CA ALA A 33 10.72 -9.21 3.89
C ALA A 33 10.45 -10.60 4.50
N GLU A 34 9.23 -10.86 4.97
CA GLU A 34 8.84 -12.17 5.51
C GLU A 34 9.00 -13.29 4.46
N ARG A 35 8.61 -13.04 3.21
CA ARG A 35 8.80 -14.00 2.11
C ARG A 35 10.27 -14.24 1.79
N LEU A 36 11.10 -13.19 1.82
CA LEU A 36 12.54 -13.28 1.62
C LEU A 36 13.21 -14.09 2.74
N GLU A 37 12.86 -13.84 4.00
CA GLU A 37 13.36 -14.60 5.15
C GLU A 37 12.99 -16.09 5.04
N LYS A 38 11.74 -16.41 4.66
CA LYS A 38 11.30 -17.79 4.40
C LYS A 38 12.08 -18.45 3.25
N ALA A 39 12.57 -17.66 2.30
CA ALA A 39 13.42 -18.13 1.20
C ALA A 39 14.92 -18.18 1.59
N GLY A 40 15.29 -17.92 2.85
CA GLY A 40 16.66 -17.98 3.34
C GLY A 40 17.49 -16.71 3.13
N PHE A 41 16.85 -15.58 2.79
CA PHE A 41 17.53 -14.29 2.76
C PHE A 41 17.67 -13.74 4.18
N ARG A 42 18.71 -12.94 4.41
CA ARG A 42 18.91 -12.23 5.69
C ARG A 42 18.77 -10.72 5.53
N GLN A 43 18.11 -10.08 6.49
CA GLN A 43 18.14 -8.62 6.58
C GLN A 43 19.55 -8.14 6.93
N VAL A 44 19.97 -7.04 6.33
CA VAL A 44 21.13 -6.25 6.77
C VAL A 44 20.68 -4.83 7.14
N ALA A 45 21.33 -4.22 8.12
CA ALA A 45 21.09 -2.82 8.44
C ALA A 45 21.87 -1.92 7.49
N GLU A 46 21.23 -0.84 7.03
CA GLU A 46 21.85 0.10 6.11
C GLU A 46 23.07 0.85 6.70
N THR A 47 23.15 0.92 8.03
CA THR A 47 24.23 1.58 8.76
C THR A 47 25.43 0.69 9.03
N ASP A 48 25.30 -0.62 8.80
CA ASP A 48 26.34 -1.59 9.11
C ASP A 48 27.28 -1.77 7.92
N ALA A 49 28.51 -2.20 8.20
CA ALA A 49 29.40 -2.66 7.14
C ALA A 49 28.83 -3.94 6.51
N TRP A 50 28.78 -3.99 5.18
CA TRP A 50 28.32 -5.17 4.44
C TRP A 50 29.52 -5.96 3.90
N ASP A 51 29.51 -7.26 4.11
CA ASP A 51 30.42 -8.22 3.50
C ASP A 51 29.87 -8.74 2.15
N GLY A 52 30.75 -9.06 1.21
CA GLY A 52 30.40 -9.54 -0.13
C GLY A 52 30.17 -11.05 -0.23
N THR A 53 29.77 -11.72 0.85
CA THR A 53 29.62 -13.18 0.83
C THR A 53 28.43 -13.60 -0.03
N HIS A 54 28.51 -14.82 -0.56
CA HIS A 54 27.41 -15.45 -1.29
C HIS A 54 26.13 -15.54 -0.45
N GLY A 55 24.98 -15.64 -1.14
CA GLY A 55 23.65 -15.80 -0.54
C GLY A 55 22.75 -14.59 -0.70
N GLY A 56 21.52 -14.74 -0.20
CA GLY A 56 20.44 -13.76 -0.28
C GLY A 56 20.48 -12.75 0.86
N ARG A 57 20.35 -11.47 0.53
CA ARG A 57 20.29 -10.36 1.49
C ARG A 57 19.23 -9.36 1.08
N TYR A 58 18.73 -8.61 2.05
CA TYR A 58 17.89 -7.44 1.75
C TYR A 58 18.09 -6.32 2.78
N VAL A 59 17.77 -5.11 2.36
CA VAL A 59 17.76 -3.91 3.21
C VAL A 59 16.41 -3.21 3.07
N LEU A 60 15.94 -2.64 4.17
CA LEU A 60 14.68 -1.90 4.24
C LEU A 60 14.96 -0.42 4.51
N ARG A 61 14.22 0.46 3.83
CA ARG A 61 14.19 1.89 4.13
C ARG A 61 12.75 2.40 4.03
N GLY A 62 12.07 2.45 5.17
CA GLY A 62 10.69 2.93 5.24
C GLY A 62 9.75 2.06 4.38
N GLY A 63 9.23 2.64 3.30
CA GLY A 63 8.35 1.93 2.35
C GLY A 63 9.09 1.28 1.18
N ALA A 64 10.43 1.24 1.18
CA ALA A 64 11.24 0.62 0.13
C ALA A 64 12.00 -0.61 0.63
N ILE A 65 12.24 -1.55 -0.28
CA ILE A 65 13.03 -2.75 -0.09
C ILE A 65 13.93 -2.98 -1.29
N VAL A 66 15.18 -3.35 -1.03
CA VAL A 66 16.11 -3.85 -2.04
C VAL A 66 16.57 -5.22 -1.58
N ALA A 67 16.37 -6.23 -2.40
CA ALA A 67 16.84 -7.59 -2.19
C ALA A 67 17.80 -7.99 -3.29
N TRP A 68 18.84 -8.74 -2.94
CA TRP A 68 19.84 -9.22 -3.89
C TRP A 68 20.35 -10.59 -3.47
N TYR A 69 20.86 -11.33 -4.45
CA TYR A 69 21.47 -12.64 -4.24
C TYR A 69 22.86 -12.64 -4.88
N VAL A 70 23.89 -12.96 -4.09
CA VAL A 70 25.27 -13.10 -4.59
C VAL A 70 25.53 -14.59 -4.86
N PRO A 71 25.75 -15.02 -6.11
CA PRO A 71 26.05 -16.42 -6.40
C PRO A 71 27.44 -16.81 -5.90
N GLU A 72 27.66 -18.11 -5.71
CA GLU A 72 28.99 -18.63 -5.41
C GLU A 72 29.95 -18.36 -6.57
N GLY A 73 31.17 -17.92 -6.27
CA GLY A 73 32.17 -17.53 -7.28
C GLY A 73 31.87 -16.20 -7.98
N ALA A 74 30.96 -15.38 -7.46
CA ALA A 74 30.77 -14.01 -7.95
C ALA A 74 32.05 -13.19 -7.74
N GLU A 75 32.48 -12.54 -8.81
CA GLU A 75 33.65 -11.66 -8.84
C GLU A 75 33.19 -10.19 -8.99
N PRO A 76 34.05 -9.19 -8.72
CA PRO A 76 33.67 -7.78 -8.85
C PRO A 76 33.17 -7.36 -10.25
N HIS A 77 33.46 -8.14 -11.28
CA HIS A 77 33.03 -7.89 -12.66
C HIS A 77 31.81 -8.74 -13.08
N THR A 78 31.26 -9.56 -12.19
CA THR A 78 30.03 -10.31 -12.45
C THR A 78 28.88 -9.32 -12.70
N PRO A 79 28.13 -9.45 -13.81
CA PRO A 79 27.08 -8.51 -14.15
C PRO A 79 25.87 -8.63 -13.22
N PHE A 80 25.08 -7.55 -13.14
CA PHE A 80 23.83 -7.53 -12.38
C PHE A 80 22.62 -7.77 -13.28
N HIS A 81 21.67 -8.57 -12.80
CA HIS A 81 20.32 -8.64 -13.34
C HIS A 81 19.40 -7.90 -12.38
N ILE A 82 18.86 -6.76 -12.82
CA ILE A 82 18.08 -5.86 -11.96
C ILE A 82 16.63 -5.83 -12.44
N VAL A 83 15.71 -6.09 -11.52
CA VAL A 83 14.27 -5.90 -11.72
C VAL A 83 13.82 -4.78 -10.81
N GLY A 84 13.19 -3.76 -11.39
CA GLY A 84 12.64 -2.62 -10.68
C GLY A 84 11.12 -2.67 -10.62
N ALA A 85 10.55 -2.41 -9.45
CA ALA A 85 9.13 -2.18 -9.21
C ALA A 85 8.97 -1.11 -8.12
N HIS A 86 7.73 -0.81 -7.73
CA HIS A 86 7.44 0.13 -6.65
C HIS A 86 6.36 -0.46 -5.71
N THR A 87 6.40 -0.07 -4.45
CA THR A 87 5.56 -0.64 -3.36
C THR A 87 4.33 0.21 -3.05
N ASP A 88 4.25 1.40 -3.63
CA ASP A 88 3.19 2.35 -3.38
C ASP A 88 2.10 2.32 -4.44
N SER A 89 0.94 2.86 -4.08
CA SER A 89 -0.19 3.01 -4.97
C SER A 89 -0.95 4.28 -4.62
N PRO A 90 -1.59 4.94 -5.60
CA PRO A 90 -2.45 6.10 -5.35
C PRO A 90 -3.48 5.80 -4.26
N SER A 91 -3.63 6.71 -3.29
CA SER A 91 -4.40 6.47 -2.06
C SER A 91 -4.89 7.76 -1.40
N LEU A 92 -5.81 7.63 -0.46
CA LEU A 92 -6.17 8.68 0.50
C LEU A 92 -5.29 8.53 1.75
N ARG A 93 -4.48 9.53 2.08
CA ARG A 93 -3.56 9.53 3.22
C ARG A 93 -4.09 10.43 4.32
N VAL A 94 -4.14 9.95 5.55
CA VAL A 94 -4.58 10.74 6.70
C VAL A 94 -3.63 11.93 6.91
N LYS A 95 -4.18 13.15 7.03
CA LYS A 95 -3.40 14.37 7.30
C LYS A 95 -2.83 14.34 8.72
N PRO A 96 -1.72 15.06 9.00
CA PRO A 96 -1.17 15.18 10.34
C PRO A 96 -2.14 15.79 11.39
N ARG A 97 -3.07 16.63 10.93
CA ARG A 97 -4.19 17.16 11.72
C ARG A 97 -5.49 16.66 11.10
N PRO A 98 -5.93 15.42 11.43
CA PRO A 98 -7.00 14.75 10.70
C PRO A 98 -8.39 15.06 11.23
N ASP A 99 -8.52 15.55 12.46
CA ASP A 99 -9.82 15.81 13.07
C ASP A 99 -10.53 16.96 12.34
N SER A 100 -11.68 16.64 11.75
CA SER A 100 -12.51 17.56 10.99
C SER A 100 -13.98 17.16 11.11
N GLY A 101 -14.88 18.03 10.66
CA GLY A 101 -16.30 17.72 10.62
C GLY A 101 -17.12 18.84 10.02
N ALA A 102 -18.31 18.48 9.55
CA ALA A 102 -19.27 19.40 8.96
C ALA A 102 -20.68 18.82 9.09
N HIS A 103 -21.68 19.69 9.30
CA HIS A 103 -23.09 19.32 9.27
C HIS A 103 -23.47 18.16 10.22
N GLY A 104 -22.84 18.07 11.40
CA GLY A 104 -23.09 17.01 12.40
C GLY A 104 -22.41 15.68 12.10
N TRP A 105 -21.47 15.65 11.15
CA TRP A 105 -20.65 14.50 10.83
C TRP A 105 -19.20 14.75 11.17
N ARG A 106 -18.56 13.75 11.77
CA ARG A 106 -17.12 13.69 11.96
C ARG A 106 -16.45 13.13 10.71
N GLN A 107 -15.39 13.79 10.29
CA GLN A 107 -14.63 13.46 9.10
C GLN A 107 -13.15 13.29 9.42
N VAL A 108 -12.47 12.47 8.62
CA VAL A 108 -11.01 12.34 8.63
C VAL A 108 -10.46 13.17 7.50
N ALA A 109 -9.64 14.17 7.81
CA ALA A 109 -8.99 14.97 6.79
C ALA A 109 -7.90 14.13 6.09
N VAL A 110 -7.97 14.03 4.76
CA VAL A 110 -7.05 13.25 3.93
C VAL A 110 -6.37 14.10 2.85
N GLU A 111 -5.15 13.69 2.50
CA GLU A 111 -4.41 14.09 1.31
C GLU A 111 -4.57 13.03 0.22
N ILE A 112 -4.59 13.48 -1.03
CA ILE A 112 -4.55 12.60 -2.18
C ILE A 112 -3.10 12.32 -2.52
N TYR A 113 -2.71 11.06 -2.39
CA TYR A 113 -1.41 10.57 -2.79
C TYR A 113 -1.47 9.99 -4.21
N GLY A 114 -0.56 10.44 -5.08
CA GLY A 114 -0.52 10.03 -6.49
C GLY A 114 -1.67 10.59 -7.34
N GLY A 115 -1.98 9.91 -8.44
CA GLY A 115 -3.07 10.26 -9.37
C GLY A 115 -4.22 9.24 -9.35
N PRO A 116 -4.99 9.10 -8.25
CA PRO A 116 -6.08 8.14 -8.19
C PRO A 116 -7.26 8.56 -9.05
N LEU A 117 -8.00 7.58 -9.55
CA LEU A 117 -9.36 7.77 -10.07
C LEU A 117 -10.30 8.04 -8.89
N LEU A 118 -10.51 9.32 -8.55
CA LEU A 118 -11.20 9.71 -7.30
C LEU A 118 -12.61 9.13 -7.17
N ASN A 119 -13.32 8.98 -8.28
CA ASN A 119 -14.66 8.40 -8.28
C ASN A 119 -14.68 6.93 -7.83
N SER A 120 -13.59 6.16 -7.97
CA SER A 120 -13.56 4.76 -7.54
C SER A 120 -13.47 4.59 -6.02
N TRP A 121 -13.06 5.66 -5.32
CA TRP A 121 -13.00 5.75 -3.85
C TRP A 121 -14.34 6.13 -3.21
N LEU A 122 -15.28 6.64 -4.01
CA LEU A 122 -16.62 6.93 -3.52
C LEU A 122 -17.35 5.63 -3.18
N ASP A 123 -18.15 5.70 -2.12
CA ASP A 123 -19.09 4.65 -1.74
C ASP A 123 -18.46 3.27 -1.49
N ARG A 124 -17.18 3.26 -1.11
CA ARG A 124 -16.45 2.08 -0.64
C ARG A 124 -16.45 1.98 0.88
N ASP A 125 -16.41 0.75 1.36
CA ASP A 125 -16.17 0.44 2.76
C ASP A 125 -14.67 0.44 2.99
N LEU A 126 -14.17 1.52 3.58
CA LEU A 126 -12.74 1.75 3.71
C LEU A 126 -12.26 1.40 5.13
N GLY A 127 -11.20 0.61 5.20
CA GLY A 127 -10.38 0.44 6.40
C GLY A 127 -9.32 1.55 6.52
N LEU A 128 -8.35 1.33 7.41
CA LEU A 128 -7.19 2.21 7.57
C LEU A 128 -5.93 1.38 7.84
N ALA A 129 -4.88 1.62 7.06
CA ALA A 129 -3.59 0.96 7.25
C ALA A 129 -2.43 1.95 7.12
N GLY A 130 -1.35 1.68 7.84
CA GLY A 130 -0.14 2.50 7.78
C GLY A 130 0.87 2.16 8.85
N ARG A 131 1.67 3.16 9.21
CA ARG A 131 2.70 3.06 10.24
C ARG A 131 2.50 4.16 11.26
N LEU A 132 2.56 3.80 12.53
CA LEU A 132 2.57 4.74 13.65
C LEU A 132 4.00 4.86 14.17
N THR A 133 4.44 6.10 14.42
CA THR A 133 5.65 6.36 15.21
C THR A 133 5.24 6.56 16.66
N LEU A 134 5.81 5.78 17.57
CA LEU A 134 5.52 5.82 18.99
C LEU A 134 6.42 6.85 19.70
N ARG A 135 6.09 7.16 20.97
CA ARG A 135 6.83 8.17 21.76
C ARG A 135 8.28 7.78 22.04
N ASP A 136 8.57 6.49 22.10
CA ASP A 136 9.93 5.96 22.29
C ASP A 136 10.76 5.96 20.99
N GLY A 137 10.20 6.46 19.88
CA GLY A 137 10.84 6.49 18.57
C GLY A 137 10.71 5.20 17.77
N SER A 138 10.16 4.13 18.36
CA SER A 138 9.84 2.91 17.63
C SER A 138 8.68 3.13 16.66
N SER A 139 8.48 2.19 15.74
CA SER A 139 7.36 2.22 14.81
C SER A 139 6.63 0.90 14.77
N VAL A 140 5.30 0.96 14.66
CA VAL A 140 4.46 -0.23 14.51
C VAL A 140 3.60 -0.09 13.26
N LEU A 141 3.34 -1.21 12.59
CA LEU A 141 2.34 -1.27 11.54
C LEU A 141 0.95 -1.37 12.17
N VAL A 142 0.00 -0.64 11.59
CA VAL A 142 -1.41 -0.71 11.97
C VAL A 142 -2.23 -1.06 10.75
N ASN A 143 -3.13 -2.03 10.91
CA ASN A 143 -4.13 -2.38 9.92
C ASN A 143 -5.48 -2.57 10.62
N VAL A 144 -6.40 -1.65 10.35
CA VAL A 144 -7.81 -1.73 10.77
C VAL A 144 -8.59 -2.22 9.56
N ASP A 145 -8.58 -3.54 9.36
CA ASP A 145 -9.26 -4.22 8.26
C ASP A 145 -10.74 -4.46 8.59
N ARG A 146 -11.49 -3.36 8.63
CA ARG A 146 -12.94 -3.36 8.75
C ARG A 146 -13.52 -2.07 8.17
N PRO A 147 -14.78 -2.05 7.72
CA PRO A 147 -15.46 -0.83 7.31
C PRO A 147 -15.47 0.20 8.44
N LEU A 148 -14.63 1.23 8.32
CA LEU A 148 -14.48 2.30 9.30
C LEU A 148 -14.80 3.66 8.70
N LEU A 149 -14.41 3.88 7.44
CA LEU A 149 -14.48 5.14 6.75
C LEU A 149 -15.30 4.99 5.47
N ARG A 150 -15.96 6.07 5.06
CA ARG A 150 -16.66 6.12 3.76
C ARG A 150 -16.58 7.51 3.16
N VAL A 151 -16.33 7.62 1.86
CA VAL A 151 -16.50 8.87 1.11
C VAL A 151 -17.85 8.79 0.39
N PRO A 152 -18.92 9.40 0.92
CA PRO A 152 -20.25 9.25 0.33
C PRO A 152 -20.39 10.06 -0.95
N GLN A 153 -20.96 9.47 -2.00
CA GLN A 153 -21.30 10.22 -3.21
C GLN A 153 -22.56 11.08 -3.00
N LEU A 154 -22.56 12.29 -3.55
CA LEU A 154 -23.76 13.12 -3.59
C LEU A 154 -24.83 12.46 -4.49
N ALA A 155 -26.08 12.45 -4.02
CA ALA A 155 -27.18 11.88 -4.77
C ALA A 155 -27.40 12.61 -6.11
N ILE A 156 -27.59 11.85 -7.19
CA ILE A 156 -27.78 12.39 -8.56
C ILE A 156 -28.94 13.39 -8.68
N HIS A 157 -29.98 13.25 -7.85
CA HIS A 157 -31.11 14.17 -7.83
C HIS A 157 -30.71 15.61 -7.49
N LEU A 158 -29.62 15.77 -6.73
CA LEU A 158 -29.01 17.03 -6.31
C LEU A 158 -27.81 17.45 -7.17
N ASP A 159 -27.34 16.57 -8.06
CA ASP A 159 -26.25 16.84 -9.02
C ASP A 159 -26.61 16.27 -10.41
N ARG A 160 -27.58 16.92 -11.05
CA ARG A 160 -28.19 16.41 -12.29
C ARG A 160 -27.26 16.54 -13.51
N SER A 161 -26.25 17.40 -13.46
CA SER A 161 -25.34 17.63 -14.59
C SER A 161 -24.30 16.52 -14.75
N VAL A 162 -24.08 15.65 -13.75
CA VAL A 162 -23.09 14.55 -13.81
C VAL A 162 -23.28 13.64 -15.01
N GLY A 163 -24.52 13.37 -15.43
CA GLY A 163 -24.80 12.52 -16.58
C GLY A 163 -24.31 13.08 -17.91
N ALA A 164 -24.23 14.41 -18.05
CA ALA A 164 -23.82 15.09 -19.28
C ALA A 164 -22.40 15.67 -19.21
N GLU A 165 -21.98 16.17 -18.05
CA GLU A 165 -20.70 16.87 -17.85
C GLU A 165 -19.62 16.00 -17.18
N GLY A 166 -20.00 14.81 -16.71
CA GLY A 166 -19.15 13.97 -15.89
C GLY A 166 -19.08 14.43 -14.43
N LEU A 167 -18.60 13.52 -13.57
CA LEU A 167 -18.49 13.77 -12.13
C LEU A 167 -17.28 14.67 -11.82
N LYS A 168 -17.54 15.84 -11.22
CA LYS A 168 -16.51 16.81 -10.82
C LYS A 168 -16.29 16.76 -9.31
N LEU A 169 -15.16 16.18 -8.91
CA LEU A 169 -14.80 16.04 -7.49
C LEU A 169 -13.74 17.07 -7.09
N ASP A 170 -14.07 17.92 -6.13
CA ASP A 170 -13.08 18.75 -5.45
C ASP A 170 -12.29 17.87 -4.47
N LYS A 171 -10.98 17.82 -4.71
CA LYS A 171 -10.01 17.04 -3.94
C LYS A 171 -10.05 17.31 -2.44
N GLN A 172 -10.25 18.58 -2.05
CA GLN A 172 -10.22 19.01 -0.66
C GLN A 172 -11.59 18.94 0.01
N ARG A 173 -12.67 19.19 -0.74
CA ARG A 173 -14.02 19.28 -0.18
C ARG A 173 -14.80 17.97 -0.24
N HIS A 174 -14.69 17.22 -1.34
CA HIS A 174 -15.56 16.07 -1.60
C HIS A 174 -14.94 14.73 -1.21
N MET A 175 -13.64 14.68 -0.91
CA MET A 175 -12.91 13.43 -0.66
C MET A 175 -12.62 13.15 0.81
N GLN A 176 -13.25 13.88 1.75
CA GLN A 176 -13.02 13.72 3.20
C GLN A 176 -13.94 12.61 3.75
N PRO A 177 -13.41 11.43 4.13
CA PRO A 177 -14.25 10.33 4.59
C PRO A 177 -14.99 10.67 5.89
N VAL A 178 -16.25 10.25 5.99
CA VAL A 178 -17.01 10.26 7.25
C VAL A 178 -16.63 9.04 8.09
N TRP A 179 -16.61 9.20 9.41
CA TRP A 179 -16.31 8.11 10.35
C TRP A 179 -17.25 8.03 11.56
N GLY A 180 -18.11 9.02 11.76
CA GLY A 180 -19.09 9.02 12.85
C GLY A 180 -19.97 10.27 12.89
N LEU A 181 -20.88 10.31 13.85
CA LEU A 181 -21.72 11.47 14.16
C LEU A 181 -21.01 12.42 15.13
N GLY A 182 -21.32 13.72 15.05
CA GLY A 182 -20.84 14.76 15.98
C GLY A 182 -20.39 16.04 15.30
#